data_AF-A0A2M6YMU2-F1
#
_entry.id   AF-A0A2M6YMU2-F1
#
_cell.length_a   1.000
_cell.length_b   1.000
_cell.length_c   1.000
_cell.angle_alpha   90.00
_cell.angle_beta   90.00
_cell.angle_gamma   90.00
#
_symmetry.space_group_name_H-M   'P 1'
#
loop_
_entity.id
_entity.type
_entity.pdbx_description
1 polymer ?
#
loop_
_entity_poly.entity_id
_entity_poly.type
_entity_poly.pdbx_seq_one_letter_code
_entity_poly.pdbx_strand_id
1 'polypeptide(L)'
;PYSELLRRFGNAIAQSQSALFVIGYGFGDDHINALIRQALAIPSFTLVVVDPDPKSEFVSKLEKLEDERVWIVKGWGLGTFERFVAKLLPDLREEEIDAKVMKTYKGLSLPSGRKSDAAEEDSDGK
;
A
#
# COMPACT_ATOMS: atom_id res chain seq x y z
N PRO A 1 -3.39 18.76 -21.19
CA PRO A 1 -2.50 17.87 -20.40
C PRO A 1 -3.02 17.60 -18.98
N TYR A 2 -3.16 18.62 -18.12
CA TYR A 2 -3.60 18.46 -16.71
C TYR A 2 -4.97 17.75 -16.57
N SER A 3 -5.94 18.09 -17.43
CA SER A 3 -7.26 17.46 -17.46
C SER A 3 -7.23 15.93 -17.65
N GLU A 4 -6.23 15.42 -18.38
CA GLU A 4 -6.08 13.97 -18.61
C GLU A 4 -5.49 13.26 -17.39
N LEU A 5 -4.63 13.94 -16.61
CA LEU A 5 -4.14 13.44 -15.33
C LEU A 5 -5.29 13.38 -14.31
N LEU A 6 -6.08 14.46 -14.19
CA LEU A 6 -7.25 14.48 -13.31
C LEU A 6 -8.31 13.44 -13.71
N ARG A 7 -8.53 13.22 -15.03
CA ARG A 7 -9.43 12.18 -15.52
C ARG A 7 -8.94 10.77 -15.13
N ARG A 8 -7.64 10.50 -15.25
CA ARG A 8 -7.02 9.23 -14.82
C ARG A 8 -7.08 9.04 -13.30
N PHE A 9 -6.81 10.09 -12.53
CA PHE A 9 -6.95 10.09 -11.08
C PHE A 9 -8.39 9.79 -10.65
N GLY A 10 -9.37 10.52 -11.18
CA GLY A 10 -10.80 10.29 -10.94
C GLY A 10 -11.23 8.86 -11.26
N ASN A 11 -10.81 8.34 -12.43
CA ASN A 11 -11.08 6.95 -12.81
C ASN A 11 -10.44 5.91 -11.89
N ALA A 12 -9.28 6.21 -11.28
CA ALA A 12 -8.59 5.29 -10.36
C ALA A 12 -9.25 5.26 -8.97
N ILE A 13 -9.61 6.42 -8.42
CA ILE A 13 -10.32 6.50 -7.12
C ILE A 13 -11.79 6.12 -7.20
N ALA A 14 -12.37 6.09 -8.41
CA ALA A 14 -13.72 5.60 -8.66
C ALA A 14 -13.82 4.07 -8.79
N GLN A 15 -12.72 3.33 -8.60
CA GLN A 15 -12.74 1.86 -8.59
C GLN A 15 -13.18 1.32 -7.23
N SER A 16 -13.89 0.19 -7.24
CA SER A 16 -14.24 -0.55 -6.02
C SER A 16 -12.98 -0.99 -5.26
N GLN A 17 -13.03 -0.96 -3.93
CA GLN A 17 -11.92 -1.33 -3.04
C GLN A 17 -10.64 -0.50 -3.24
N SER A 18 -10.77 0.76 -3.66
CA SER A 18 -9.64 1.69 -3.75
C SER A 18 -9.44 2.47 -2.44
N ALA A 19 -8.19 2.78 -2.12
CA ALA A 19 -7.82 3.60 -0.98
C ALA A 19 -7.03 4.84 -1.45
N LEU A 20 -7.42 6.02 -0.99
CA LEU A 20 -6.75 7.28 -1.31
C LEU A 20 -6.01 7.81 -0.08
N PHE A 21 -4.69 7.96 -0.19
CA PHE A 21 -3.85 8.61 0.81
C PHE A 21 -3.59 10.06 0.41
N VAL A 22 -3.98 11.00 1.26
CA VAL A 22 -3.87 12.45 1.05
C VAL A 22 -2.97 13.02 2.13
N ILE A 23 -1.74 13.40 1.77
CA ILE A 23 -0.70 13.76 2.74
C ILE A 23 -0.17 15.16 2.43
N GLY A 24 -0.29 16.09 3.38
CA GLY A 24 0.18 17.47 3.21
C GLY A 24 -0.58 18.30 2.15
N TYR A 25 -1.79 17.88 1.77
CA TYR A 25 -2.63 18.60 0.80
C TYR A 25 -3.70 19.43 1.52
N GLY A 26 -3.65 20.75 1.36
CA GLY A 26 -4.55 21.69 2.05
C GLY A 26 -5.99 21.78 1.51
N PHE A 27 -6.41 20.93 0.58
CA PHE A 27 -7.76 20.92 -0.02
C PHE A 27 -8.18 22.25 -0.69
N GLY A 28 -7.23 22.94 -1.34
CA GLY A 28 -7.48 24.20 -2.03
C GLY A 28 -8.06 24.12 -3.45
N ASP A 29 -8.01 22.96 -4.12
CA ASP A 29 -8.59 22.77 -5.47
C ASP A 29 -9.96 22.09 -5.37
N ASP A 30 -11.03 22.84 -5.68
CA ASP A 30 -12.40 22.35 -5.62
C ASP A 30 -12.71 21.24 -6.62
N HIS A 31 -11.99 21.14 -7.74
CA HIS A 31 -12.14 20.04 -8.70
C HIS A 31 -11.61 18.73 -8.10
N ILE A 32 -10.44 18.77 -7.45
CA ILE A 32 -9.89 17.61 -6.74
C ILE A 32 -10.82 17.23 -5.58
N ASN A 33 -11.26 18.21 -4.79
CA ASN A 33 -12.21 18.00 -3.70
C ASN A 33 -13.54 17.39 -4.21
N ALA A 34 -14.00 17.75 -5.41
CA ALA A 34 -15.19 17.17 -6.04
C ALA A 34 -14.98 15.70 -6.44
N LEU A 35 -13.83 15.35 -7.02
CA LEU A 35 -13.47 13.97 -7.33
C LEU A 35 -13.41 13.10 -6.06
N ILE A 36 -12.82 13.60 -4.97
CA ILE A 36 -12.79 12.90 -3.67
C ILE A 36 -14.20 12.70 -3.11
N ARG A 37 -15.09 13.71 -3.21
CA ARG A 37 -16.51 13.59 -2.82
C ARG A 37 -17.26 12.53 -3.63
N GLN A 38 -16.96 12.41 -4.93
CA GLN A 38 -17.54 11.38 -5.78
C GLN A 38 -17.05 9.97 -5.40
N ALA A 39 -15.76 9.82 -5.08
CA ALA A 39 -15.22 8.54 -4.60
C ALA A 39 -15.84 8.09 -3.27
N LEU A 40 -16.09 9.02 -2.34
CA LEU A 40 -16.77 8.72 -1.05
C LEU A 40 -18.20 8.18 -1.20
N ALA A 41 -18.86 8.37 -2.34
CA ALA A 41 -20.14 7.75 -2.64
C ALA A 41 -20.04 6.21 -2.86
N ILE A 42 -18.83 5.67 -3.06
CA ILE A 42 -18.57 4.24 -3.23
C ILE A 42 -18.35 3.60 -1.84
N PRO A 43 -19.21 2.66 -1.38
CA PRO A 43 -19.11 2.10 -0.03
C PRO A 43 -17.78 1.40 0.31
N SER A 44 -17.03 0.94 -0.70
CA SER A 44 -15.73 0.29 -0.53
C SER A 44 -14.52 1.20 -0.72
N PHE A 45 -14.73 2.51 -0.94
CA PHE A 45 -13.65 3.49 -1.00
C PHE A 45 -13.23 3.94 0.40
N THR A 46 -11.92 3.92 0.67
CA THR A 46 -11.33 4.39 1.94
C THR A 46 -10.51 5.65 1.71
N LEU A 47 -10.70 6.68 2.53
CA LEU A 47 -9.97 7.94 2.46
C LEU A 47 -9.09 8.11 3.70
N VAL A 48 -7.78 8.23 3.52
CA VAL A 48 -6.82 8.49 4.60
C VAL A 48 -6.22 9.88 4.40
N VAL A 49 -6.54 10.82 5.28
CA VAL A 49 -6.00 12.18 5.28
C VAL A 49 -4.96 12.31 6.39
N VAL A 50 -3.76 12.78 6.05
CA VAL A 50 -2.63 12.96 6.97
C VAL A 50 -2.16 14.40 6.88
N ASP A 51 -2.45 15.19 7.91
CA ASP A 51 -2.20 16.63 7.96
C ASP A 51 -1.92 17.06 9.42
N PRO A 52 -0.83 17.81 9.71
CA PRO A 52 -0.55 18.25 11.07
C PRO A 52 -1.55 19.30 11.59
N ASP A 53 -2.17 20.10 10.71
CA ASP A 53 -3.07 21.22 11.05
C ASP A 53 -4.13 21.47 9.94
N PRO A 54 -5.06 20.51 9.72
CA PRO A 54 -6.04 20.60 8.64
C PRO A 54 -7.11 21.65 8.95
N LYS A 55 -6.87 22.88 8.51
CA LYS A 55 -7.79 24.03 8.61
C LYS A 55 -8.80 24.13 7.46
N SER A 56 -8.86 23.15 6.57
CA SER A 56 -9.76 23.19 5.42
C SER A 56 -11.21 22.93 5.83
N GLU A 57 -12.15 23.65 5.19
CA GLU A 57 -13.57 23.33 5.32
C GLU A 57 -13.89 21.90 4.88
N PHE A 58 -13.08 21.36 3.96
CA PHE A 58 -13.26 20.02 3.43
C PHE A 58 -13.11 18.97 4.53
N VAL A 59 -11.98 18.99 5.25
CA VAL A 59 -11.74 18.06 6.37
C VAL A 59 -12.77 18.29 7.48
N SER A 60 -13.12 19.54 7.77
CA SER A 60 -14.19 19.87 8.74
C SER A 60 -15.57 19.31 8.36
N LYS A 61 -15.87 19.17 7.05
CA LYS A 61 -17.11 18.53 6.55
C LYS A 61 -17.02 17.00 6.61
N LEU A 62 -15.84 16.44 6.36
CA LEU A 62 -15.58 15.01 6.50
C LEU A 62 -15.70 14.53 7.95
N GLU A 63 -15.17 15.27 8.93
CA GLU A 63 -15.33 14.93 10.35
C GLU A 63 -16.81 14.93 10.76
N LYS A 64 -17.61 15.89 10.28
CA LYS A 64 -19.06 15.98 10.55
C LYS A 64 -19.88 14.85 9.91
N LEU A 65 -19.30 14.08 8.99
CA LEU A 65 -19.97 12.91 8.41
C LEU A 65 -19.78 11.64 9.26
N GLU A 66 -18.81 11.64 10.20
CA GLU A 66 -18.49 10.52 11.11
C GLU A 66 -18.46 9.14 10.41
N ASP A 67 -17.89 9.12 9.20
CA ASP A 67 -17.87 7.93 8.34
C ASP A 67 -16.64 7.05 8.64
N GLU A 68 -16.85 5.79 9.00
CA GLU A 68 -15.80 4.81 9.34
C GLU A 68 -14.76 4.62 8.23
N ARG A 69 -15.10 4.98 6.98
CA ARG A 69 -14.23 4.89 5.80
C ARG A 69 -13.28 6.09 5.67
N VAL A 70 -13.44 7.12 6.51
CA VAL A 70 -12.67 8.37 6.45
C VAL A 70 -11.77 8.52 7.67
N TRP A 71 -10.48 8.34 7.46
CA TRP A 71 -9.46 8.29 8.50
C TRP A 71 -8.67 9.60 8.46
N ILE A 72 -8.76 10.41 9.51
CA ILE A 72 -8.14 11.75 9.55
C ILE A 72 -7.07 11.77 10.64
N VAL A 73 -5.83 11.59 10.22
CA VAL A 73 -4.63 11.57 11.09
C VAL A 73 -4.14 13.01 11.29
N LYS A 74 -4.47 13.57 12.47
CA LYS A 74 -4.14 14.96 12.82
C LYS A 74 -2.93 15.10 13.73
N GLY A 75 -2.33 16.29 13.69
CA GLY A 75 -1.41 16.80 14.71
C GLY A 75 0.06 16.56 14.40
N TRP A 76 0.91 17.50 14.82
CA TRP A 76 2.37 17.53 14.67
C TRP A 76 3.12 16.25 15.08
N GLY A 77 2.49 15.39 15.87
CA GLY A 77 3.02 14.08 16.29
C GLY A 77 2.88 12.95 15.26
N LEU A 78 1.92 13.02 14.35
CA LEU A 78 1.52 11.94 13.42
C LEU A 78 1.18 12.41 11.99
N GLY A 79 0.76 13.66 11.82
CA GLY A 79 0.40 14.27 10.52
C GLY A 79 1.58 14.55 9.58
N THR A 80 2.81 14.20 9.96
CA THR A 80 3.99 14.28 9.07
C THR A 80 4.21 12.92 8.39
N PHE A 81 4.44 12.91 7.07
CA PHE A 81 4.67 11.69 6.28
C PHE A 81 5.64 10.69 6.94
N GLU A 82 6.80 11.18 7.38
CA GLU A 82 7.83 10.38 8.06
C GLU A 82 7.28 9.64 9.29
N ARG A 83 6.44 10.30 10.10
CA ARG A 83 5.88 9.73 11.33
C ARG A 83 4.66 8.84 11.06
N PHE A 84 3.88 9.14 10.03
CA PHE A 84 2.83 8.27 9.52
C PHE A 84 3.43 6.94 9.04
N VAL A 85 4.47 7.01 8.20
CA VAL A 85 5.21 5.84 7.71
C VAL A 85 5.83 5.06 8.88
N ALA A 86 6.53 5.74 9.80
CA ALA A 86 7.27 5.08 10.87
C ALA A 86 6.41 4.54 12.05
N LYS A 87 5.14 4.94 12.19
CA LYS A 87 4.27 4.51 13.30
C LYS A 87 2.96 3.84 12.91
N LEU A 88 2.50 4.04 11.68
CA LEU A 88 1.15 3.66 11.24
C LEU A 88 1.17 2.59 10.13
N LEU A 89 2.29 2.40 9.44
CA LEU A 89 2.49 1.18 8.65
C LEU A 89 2.71 0.00 9.61
N PRO A 90 2.06 -1.16 9.37
CA PRO A 90 2.39 -2.38 10.07
C PRO A 90 3.85 -2.77 9.80
N ASP A 91 4.54 -3.17 10.86
CA ASP A 91 5.95 -3.56 10.84
C ASP A 91 6.13 -4.80 9.95
N LEU A 92 6.86 -4.68 8.82
CA LEU A 92 6.96 -5.67 7.72
C LEU A 92 7.61 -7.02 8.09
N ARG A 93 7.80 -7.27 9.38
CA ARG A 93 8.39 -8.48 9.95
C ARG A 93 7.70 -9.77 9.49
N GLU A 94 6.40 -9.74 9.21
CA GLU A 94 5.70 -10.90 8.65
C GLU A 94 6.18 -11.23 7.23
N GLU A 95 6.37 -10.23 6.34
CA GLU A 95 7.00 -10.45 5.03
C GLU A 95 8.47 -10.90 5.15
N GLU A 96 9.23 -10.38 6.13
CA GLU A 96 10.61 -10.84 6.38
C GLU A 96 10.67 -12.29 6.87
N ILE A 97 9.73 -12.70 7.74
CA ILE A 97 9.59 -14.07 8.23
C ILE A 97 9.24 -14.99 7.06
N ASP A 98 8.24 -14.65 6.26
CA ASP A 98 7.82 -15.46 5.10
C ASP A 98 8.93 -15.56 4.04
N ALA A 99 9.66 -14.47 3.75
CA ALA A 99 10.82 -14.49 2.87
C ALA A 99 11.92 -15.44 3.39
N LYS A 100 12.14 -15.48 4.71
CA LYS A 100 13.15 -16.34 5.36
C LYS A 100 12.70 -17.81 5.41
N VAL A 101 11.42 -18.07 5.64
CA VAL A 101 10.80 -19.41 5.53
C VAL A 101 10.91 -19.92 4.10
N MET A 102 10.54 -19.11 3.10
CA MET A 102 10.62 -19.48 1.68
C MET A 102 12.06 -19.68 1.19
N LYS A 103 13.02 -18.91 1.71
CA LYS A 103 14.45 -19.13 1.43
C LYS A 103 14.95 -20.46 2.03
N THR A 104 14.47 -20.82 3.22
CA THR A 104 14.78 -22.11 3.87
C THR A 104 14.14 -23.27 3.12
N TYR A 105 12.86 -23.14 2.76
CA TYR A 105 12.13 -24.14 1.97
C TYR A 105 12.81 -24.42 0.62
N LYS A 106 13.21 -23.38 -0.12
CA LYS A 106 13.97 -23.54 -1.37
C LYS A 106 15.33 -24.21 -1.18
N GLY A 107 15.99 -24.00 -0.03
CA GLY A 107 17.23 -24.68 0.33
C GLY A 107 17.04 -26.17 0.65
N LEU A 108 15.89 -26.54 1.23
CA LEU A 108 15.50 -27.92 1.53
C LEU A 108 14.88 -28.66 0.34
N SER A 109 14.27 -27.94 -0.61
CA SER A 109 13.62 -28.51 -1.80
C SER A 109 14.59 -28.82 -2.95
N LEU A 110 15.88 -28.53 -2.79
CA LEU A 110 16.93 -29.02 -3.68
C LEU A 110 17.26 -30.47 -3.26
N PRO A 111 16.86 -31.49 -4.05
CA PRO A 111 17.08 -32.87 -3.63
C PRO A 111 18.57 -33.17 -3.61
N SER A 112 19.05 -33.72 -2.50
CA SER A 112 20.32 -34.44 -2.46
C SER A 112 20.25 -35.58 -3.48
N GLY A 113 20.91 -35.37 -4.62
CA GLY A 113 20.90 -36.31 -5.73
C GLY A 113 21.62 -37.58 -5.35
N ARG A 114 20.85 -38.63 -5.01
CA ARG A 114 21.36 -40.01 -5.01
C ARG A 114 22.03 -40.29 -6.35
N LYS A 115 23.33 -40.55 -6.33
CA LYS A 115 23.94 -41.51 -7.25
C LYS A 115 24.36 -42.72 -6.43
N SER A 116 23.52 -43.75 -6.49
CA SER A 116 23.88 -45.13 -6.18
C SER A 116 24.70 -45.71 -7.33
N ASP A 117 25.57 -46.66 -7.01
CA ASP A 117 26.51 -47.28 -7.95
C ASP A 117 25.86 -48.15 -9.05
N ALA A 118 26.39 -48.02 -10.28
CA ALA A 118 26.43 -48.97 -11.40
C ALA A 118 27.03 -48.19 -12.60
N ALA A 119 28.27 -48.43 -13.06
CA ALA A 119 28.80 -49.56 -13.84
C ALA A 119 28.66 -49.34 -15.37
N GLU A 120 29.70 -49.72 -16.14
CA GLU A 120 29.97 -49.40 -17.57
C GLU A 120 30.31 -47.89 -17.79
N GLU A 121 31.34 -47.41 -18.50
CA GLU A 121 32.38 -47.89 -19.46
C GLU A 121 33.75 -47.25 -19.07
N ASP A 122 34.96 -47.59 -19.58
CA ASP A 122 35.58 -48.78 -20.21
C ASP A 122 37.14 -48.57 -20.30
N SER A 123 37.90 -49.63 -20.62
CA SER A 123 39.26 -49.67 -21.23
C SER A 123 40.52 -49.13 -20.51
N ASP A 124 41.41 -50.07 -20.19
CA ASP A 124 42.81 -50.22 -20.70
C ASP A 124 43.91 -50.33 -19.62
N GLY A 125 44.94 -51.15 -19.90
CA GLY A 125 46.21 -51.09 -19.16
C GLY A 125 46.87 -52.39 -18.69
N LYS A 126 47.25 -53.26 -19.65
CA LYS A 126 48.46 -54.15 -19.62
C LYS A 126 48.38 -55.54 -18.98
#